data_AF-A0A423PD69-F1
#
_entry.id   AF-A0A423PD69-F1
#
_cell.length_a   1.000
_cell.length_b   1.000
_cell.length_c   1.000
_cell.angle_alpha   90.00
_cell.angle_beta   90.00
_cell.angle_gamma   90.00
#
_symmetry.space_group_name_H-M   'P 1'
#
loop_
_entity.id
_entity.type
_entity.pdbx_description
1 polymer ?
#
loop_
_entity_poly.entity_id
_entity_poly.type
_entity_poly.pdbx_seq_one_letter_code
_entity_poly.pdbx_strand_id
1 'polypeptide(L)'
;MPVWYQNGFQLGQNQNWLLDISEPQLRPDGTPIVFAPRMRPAKACFWESELYVTRFGEMINDEVETVLFQEIDNHGSDAVRAFVDGDERAMHYQLESLLSYLGAQKLRTPGLVRVH
;
A
#
# COMPACT_ATOMS: atom_id res chain seq x y z
N MET A 1 0.76 -1.31 -2.45
CA MET A 1 -0.46 -0.48 -2.29
C MET A 1 -1.23 -0.38 -3.61
N PRO A 2 -2.57 -0.55 -3.62
CA PRO A 2 -3.37 -0.39 -4.84
C PRO A 2 -3.28 1.02 -5.43
N VAL A 3 -3.25 1.12 -6.76
CA VAL A 3 -3.15 2.42 -7.46
C VAL A 3 -4.37 3.31 -7.18
N TRP A 4 -5.57 2.73 -7.12
CA TRP A 4 -6.80 3.49 -6.85
C TRP A 4 -6.75 4.19 -5.48
N TYR A 5 -6.21 3.51 -4.47
CA TYR A 5 -6.06 4.05 -3.12
C TYR A 5 -5.07 5.20 -3.11
N GLN A 6 -3.91 5.00 -3.74
CA GLN A 6 -2.89 6.03 -3.86
C GLN A 6 -3.38 7.29 -4.61
N ASN A 7 -4.25 7.12 -5.60
CA ASN A 7 -4.82 8.24 -6.35
C ASN A 7 -5.78 9.07 -5.50
N GLY A 8 -6.42 8.48 -4.48
CA GLY A 8 -7.31 9.21 -3.56
C GLY A 8 -6.63 10.32 -2.75
N PHE A 9 -5.29 10.32 -2.65
CA PHE A 9 -4.51 11.32 -1.91
C PHE A 9 -3.91 12.42 -2.81
N GLN A 10 -4.18 12.39 -4.12
CA GLN A 10 -3.61 13.35 -5.06
C GLN A 10 -4.33 14.69 -4.99
N LEU A 11 -3.58 15.77 -4.75
CA LEU A 11 -4.09 17.15 -4.76
C LEU A 11 -3.82 17.80 -6.12
N GLY A 12 -4.58 17.40 -7.14
CA GLY A 12 -4.60 18.02 -8.48
C GLY A 12 -3.46 17.64 -9.43
N GLN A 13 -2.43 16.94 -8.95
CA GLN A 13 -1.34 16.38 -9.77
C GLN A 13 -1.50 14.85 -9.83
N ASN A 14 -1.31 14.22 -11.00
CA ASN A 14 -1.37 12.74 -11.16
C ASN A 14 -0.12 12.03 -10.61
N GLN A 15 0.46 12.56 -9.53
CA GLN A 15 1.72 12.12 -8.95
C GLN A 15 1.71 12.30 -7.42
N ASN A 16 2.43 11.42 -6.74
CA ASN A 16 2.64 11.44 -5.29
C ASN A 16 4.10 11.79 -4.99
N TRP A 17 4.34 12.46 -3.86
CA TRP A 17 5.68 12.62 -3.29
C TRP A 17 6.13 11.28 -2.72
N LEU A 18 7.29 10.78 -3.19
CA LEU A 18 7.93 9.59 -2.66
C LEU A 18 9.21 9.99 -1.92
N LEU A 19 9.29 9.62 -0.64
CA LEU A 19 10.49 9.70 0.17
C LEU A 19 10.99 8.27 0.41
N ASP A 20 12.23 8.01 0.00
CA ASP A 20 12.92 6.76 0.31
C ASP A 20 13.49 6.86 1.74
N ILE A 21 13.03 5.97 2.61
CA ILE A 21 13.43 5.87 4.02
C ILE A 21 14.38 4.69 4.26
N SER A 22 14.87 4.05 3.20
CA SER A 22 15.87 2.99 3.30
C SER A 22 17.16 3.50 3.92
N GLU A 23 17.97 2.59 4.47
CA GLU A 23 19.30 2.95 4.95
C GLU A 23 20.08 3.66 3.83
N PRO A 24 20.69 4.83 4.11
CA PRO A 24 21.34 5.61 3.07
C PRO A 24 22.54 4.84 2.53
N GLN A 25 22.62 4.72 1.21
CA GLN A 25 23.82 4.20 0.57
C GLN A 25 25.00 5.11 0.90
N LEU A 26 26.16 4.52 1.15
CA LEU A 26 27.38 5.27 1.43
C LEU A 26 28.18 5.48 0.14
N ARG A 27 28.75 6.67 -0.01
CA ARG A 27 29.79 6.93 -1.01
C ARG A 27 31.09 6.20 -0.63
N PRO A 28 32.07 6.08 -1.55
CA PRO A 28 33.37 5.46 -1.24
C PRO A 28 34.12 6.11 -0.06
N ASP A 29 33.83 7.38 0.26
CA ASP A 29 34.39 8.12 1.39
C ASP A 29 33.61 7.94 2.72
N GLY A 30 32.57 7.10 2.72
CA GLY A 30 31.72 6.84 3.88
C GLY A 30 30.60 7.85 4.11
N THR A 31 30.48 8.89 3.28
CA THR A 31 29.40 9.88 3.43
C THR A 31 28.05 9.34 2.90
N PRO A 32 26.92 9.61 3.58
CA PRO A 32 25.62 9.12 3.14
C PRO A 32 25.13 9.85 1.87
N ILE A 33 24.57 9.09 0.95
CA ILE A 33 23.84 9.59 -0.22
C ILE A 33 22.43 9.96 0.25
N VAL A 34 22.17 11.27 0.30
CA VAL A 34 20.85 11.80 0.66
C VAL A 34 19.92 11.74 -0.54
N PHE A 35 18.82 10.99 -0.43
CA PHE A 35 17.76 10.97 -1.43
C PHE A 35 16.76 12.09 -1.14
N ALA A 36 16.69 13.09 -2.03
CA ALA A 36 15.63 14.09 -1.98
C ALA A 36 14.29 13.45 -2.39
N PRO A 37 13.15 13.85 -1.76
CA PRO A 37 11.82 13.44 -2.21
C PRO A 37 11.60 13.75 -3.68
N ARG A 38 10.92 12.84 -4.40
CA ARG A 38 10.61 13.03 -5.83
C ARG A 38 9.14 12.74 -6.12
N MET A 39 8.58 13.51 -7.03
CA MET A 39 7.25 13.24 -7.57
C MET A 39 7.29 12.03 -8.49
N ARG A 40 6.37 11.09 -8.30
CA ARG A 40 6.26 9.85 -9.08
C ARG A 40 4.79 9.49 -9.29
N PRO A 41 4.42 8.87 -10.42
CA PRO A 41 3.05 8.39 -10.61
C PRO A 41 2.73 7.30 -9.58
N ALA A 42 1.48 7.17 -9.16
CA ALA A 42 1.05 6.20 -8.13
C ALA A 42 1.53 4.76 -8.38
N LYS A 43 1.54 4.30 -9.64
CA LYS A 43 2.04 2.97 -10.01
C LYS A 43 3.53 2.74 -9.71
N ALA A 44 4.29 3.80 -9.47
CA ALA A 44 5.72 3.77 -9.18
C ALA A 44 6.01 4.16 -7.71
N CYS A 45 4.99 4.22 -6.86
CA CYS A 45 5.10 4.53 -5.44
C CYS A 45 4.56 3.37 -4.60
N PHE A 46 5.14 3.18 -3.41
CA PHE A 46 4.62 2.31 -2.34
C PHE A 46 4.19 0.91 -2.83
N TRP A 47 5.03 0.34 -3.70
CA TRP A 47 4.91 -1.00 -4.28
C TRP A 47 6.22 -1.74 -4.02
N GLU A 48 6.10 -2.97 -3.57
CA GLU A 48 7.21 -3.91 -3.41
C GLU A 48 6.72 -5.27 -3.88
N SER A 49 7.50 -5.92 -4.74
CA SER A 49 7.22 -7.30 -5.16
C SER A 49 7.52 -8.23 -4.00
N GLU A 50 6.68 -9.23 -3.78
CA GLU A 50 6.92 -10.36 -2.87
C GLU A 50 6.73 -10.10 -1.36
N LEU A 51 6.12 -8.98 -0.94
CA LEU A 51 5.96 -8.66 0.50
C LEU A 51 5.24 -9.75 1.31
N TYR A 52 4.35 -10.50 0.66
CA TYR A 52 3.54 -11.58 1.24
C TYR A 52 3.77 -12.93 0.60
N VAL A 53 4.85 -13.07 -0.15
CA VAL A 53 5.23 -14.36 -0.71
C VAL A 53 5.81 -15.21 0.41
N THR A 54 5.20 -16.37 0.63
CA THR A 54 5.70 -17.34 1.61
C THR A 54 6.62 -18.32 0.89
N ARG A 55 7.81 -18.54 1.47
CA ARG A 55 8.82 -19.47 0.93
C ARG A 55 8.97 -20.68 1.84
N PHE A 56 8.71 -21.87 1.31
CA PHE A 56 8.90 -23.16 1.98
C PHE A 56 9.89 -24.02 1.19
N GLY A 57 11.17 -23.90 1.51
CA GLY A 57 12.24 -24.51 0.70
C GLY A 57 12.29 -23.88 -0.69
N GLU A 58 12.14 -24.69 -1.74
CA GLU A 58 12.05 -24.22 -3.13
C GLU A 58 10.63 -23.79 -3.54
N MET A 59 9.61 -24.07 -2.71
CA MET A 59 8.24 -23.68 -3.02
C MET A 59 8.00 -22.21 -2.68
N ILE A 60 7.51 -21.48 -3.67
CA ILE A 60 7.10 -20.08 -3.58
C ILE A 60 5.56 -20.07 -3.64
N ASN A 61 4.89 -19.49 -2.64
CA ASN A 61 3.44 -19.33 -2.61
C ASN A 61 3.10 -17.83 -2.46
N ASP A 62 2.31 -17.31 -3.40
CA ASP A 62 1.84 -15.92 -3.44
C ASP A 62 0.32 -15.79 -3.18
N GLU A 63 -0.36 -16.84 -2.73
CA GLU A 63 -1.82 -16.89 -2.52
C GLU A 63 -2.31 -15.87 -1.48
N VAL A 64 -1.47 -15.52 -0.51
CA VAL A 64 -1.78 -14.43 0.43
C VAL A 64 -1.99 -13.11 -0.34
N GLU A 65 -1.17 -12.85 -1.36
CA GLU A 65 -1.31 -11.66 -2.22
C GLU A 65 -2.44 -11.84 -3.24
N THR A 66 -2.44 -12.95 -3.99
CA THR A 66 -3.31 -13.16 -5.15
C THR A 66 -4.74 -13.57 -4.81
N VAL A 67 -4.98 -14.17 -3.64
CA VAL A 67 -6.31 -14.58 -3.20
C VAL A 67 -6.83 -13.60 -2.16
N LEU A 68 -6.22 -13.57 -0.97
CA LEU A 68 -6.75 -12.82 0.17
C LEU A 68 -6.74 -11.31 -0.11
N PHE A 69 -5.58 -10.79 -0.47
CA PHE A 69 -5.36 -9.36 -0.58
C PHE A 69 -5.98 -8.74 -1.83
N GLN A 70 -5.99 -9.48 -2.95
CA GLN A 70 -6.64 -9.06 -4.17
C GLN A 70 -8.17 -8.95 -4.00
N GLU A 71 -8.82 -9.91 -3.35
CA GLU A 71 -10.26 -9.85 -3.09
C GLU A 71 -10.63 -8.68 -2.16
N ILE A 72 -9.85 -8.45 -1.10
CA ILE A 72 -10.06 -7.33 -0.18
C ILE A 72 -9.88 -5.98 -0.90
N ASP A 73 -8.89 -5.85 -1.79
CA ASP A 73 -8.67 -4.62 -2.55
C ASP A 73 -9.80 -4.33 -3.55
N ASN A 74 -10.36 -5.36 -4.16
CA ASN A 74 -11.46 -5.24 -5.11
C ASN A 74 -12.72 -4.69 -4.42
N HIS A 75 -13.19 -5.35 -3.36
CA HIS A 75 -14.39 -4.90 -2.65
C HIS A 75 -14.12 -3.63 -1.81
N GLY A 76 -12.90 -3.45 -1.33
CA GLY A 76 -12.48 -2.26 -0.59
C GLY A 76 -12.58 -0.97 -1.40
N SER A 77 -12.34 -1.02 -2.72
CA SER A 77 -12.50 0.13 -3.61
C SER A 77 -13.93 0.69 -3.58
N ASP A 78 -14.92 -0.19 -3.69
CA ASP A 78 -16.33 0.21 -3.72
C ASP A 78 -16.80 0.66 -2.33
N ALA A 79 -16.30 0.00 -1.28
CA ALA A 79 -16.56 0.42 0.09
C ALA A 79 -16.01 1.82 0.40
N VAL A 80 -14.77 2.12 0.01
CA VAL A 80 -14.19 3.46 0.22
C VAL A 80 -15.00 4.53 -0.52
N ARG A 81 -15.40 4.26 -1.77
CA ARG A 81 -16.24 5.20 -2.55
C ARG A 81 -17.57 5.49 -1.86
N ALA A 82 -18.27 4.46 -1.39
CA ALA A 82 -19.54 4.63 -0.69
C ALA A 82 -19.44 5.60 0.51
N PHE A 83 -18.34 5.52 1.27
CA PHE A 83 -18.09 6.40 2.41
C PHE A 83 -17.64 7.81 2.00
N VAL A 84 -16.84 7.94 0.95
CA VAL A 84 -16.41 9.26 0.42
C VAL A 84 -17.60 10.03 -0.16
N ASP A 85 -18.49 9.33 -0.88
CA ASP A 85 -19.65 9.91 -1.56
C ASP A 85 -20.82 10.17 -0.60
N GLY A 86 -20.77 9.64 0.63
CA GLY A 86 -21.82 9.81 1.64
C GLY A 86 -23.13 9.08 1.30
N ASP A 87 -23.07 8.01 0.50
CA ASP A 87 -24.24 7.18 0.19
C ASP A 87 -24.56 6.29 1.39
N GLU A 88 -25.45 6.75 2.27
CA GLU A 88 -25.83 6.06 3.51
C GLU A 88 -26.32 4.62 3.27
N ARG A 89 -26.98 4.36 2.14
CA ARG A 89 -27.45 3.00 1.80
C ARG A 89 -26.28 2.12 1.42
N ALA A 90 -25.41 2.60 0.55
CA ALA A 90 -24.21 1.85 0.17
C ALA A 90 -23.28 1.63 1.37
N MET A 91 -23.12 2.64 2.24
CA MET A 91 -22.34 2.54 3.47
C MET A 91 -22.84 1.41 4.38
N HIS A 92 -24.16 1.27 4.54
CA HIS A 92 -24.75 0.20 5.35
C HIS A 92 -24.33 -1.20 4.86
N TYR A 93 -24.34 -1.41 3.54
CA TYR A 93 -23.96 -2.69 2.94
C TYR A 93 -22.44 -2.91 2.87
N GLN A 94 -21.65 -1.84 2.85
CA GLN A 94 -20.20 -1.89 2.63
C GLN A 94 -19.36 -1.81 3.91
N LEU A 95 -19.98 -1.71 5.09
CA LEU A 95 -19.24 -1.53 6.34
C LEU A 95 -18.21 -2.65 6.60
N GLU A 96 -18.58 -3.90 6.37
CA GLU A 96 -17.66 -5.04 6.56
C GLU A 96 -16.50 -5.03 5.57
N SER A 97 -16.78 -4.71 4.30
CA SER A 97 -15.77 -4.56 3.26
C SER A 97 -14.81 -3.41 3.57
N LEU A 98 -15.31 -2.30 4.13
CA LEU A 98 -14.46 -1.20 4.60
C LEU A 98 -13.55 -1.65 5.76
N LEU A 99 -14.10 -2.33 6.76
CA LEU A 99 -13.31 -2.79 7.92
C LEU A 99 -12.26 -3.83 7.50
N SER A 100 -12.60 -4.75 6.60
CA SER A 100 -11.67 -5.72 6.02
C SER A 100 -10.54 -5.02 5.27
N TYR A 101 -10.88 -4.01 4.46
CA TYR A 101 -9.91 -3.20 3.74
C TYR A 101 -8.96 -2.45 4.68
N LEU A 102 -9.49 -1.75 5.68
CA LEU A 102 -8.66 -1.04 6.68
C LEU A 102 -7.77 -2.01 7.48
N GLY A 103 -8.29 -3.20 7.81
CA GLY A 103 -7.53 -4.26 8.45
C GLY A 103 -6.36 -4.74 7.58
N ALA A 104 -6.60 -4.98 6.29
CA ALA A 104 -5.56 -5.33 5.33
C ALA A 104 -4.52 -4.22 5.18
N GLN A 105 -4.93 -2.95 5.11
CA GLN A 105 -4.01 -1.80 5.06
C GLN A 105 -3.09 -1.74 6.29
N LYS A 106 -3.63 -2.04 7.47
CA LYS A 106 -2.85 -2.12 8.71
C LYS A 106 -1.83 -3.25 8.67
N LEU A 107 -2.19 -4.41 8.10
CA LEU A 107 -1.29 -5.55 7.92
C LEU A 107 -0.18 -5.25 6.89
N ARG A 108 -0.53 -4.51 5.82
CA ARG A 108 0.32 -4.03 4.70
C ARG A 108 1.36 -2.97 5.05
N THR A 109 1.24 -2.39 6.23
CA THR A 109 2.19 -1.38 6.68
C THR A 109 3.05 -1.99 7.79
N PRO A 110 4.11 -2.76 7.49
CA PRO A 110 5.06 -3.21 8.50
C PRO A 110 5.88 -2.01 8.98
N GLY A 111 5.25 -1.15 9.79
CA GLY A 111 5.79 0.15 10.20
C GLY A 111 5.24 0.69 11.52
N LEU A 112 4.52 -0.11 12.31
CA LEU A 112 4.13 0.26 13.68
C LEU A 112 4.72 -0.64 14.77
N VAL A 113 5.43 -1.71 14.41
CA VAL A 113 6.26 -2.48 15.34
C VAL A 113 7.47 -3.04 14.58
N ARG A 114 8.54 -2.26 14.48
CA ARG A 114 9.90 -2.83 14.44
C ARG A 114 10.37 -2.83 15.89
N VAL A 115 10.22 -3.96 16.59
CA VAL A 115 11.03 -4.19 17.81
C VAL A 115 12.41 -4.57 17.32
N HIS A 116 13.39 -3.76 17.74
CA HIS A 116 14.82 -4.00 17.57
C HIS A 116 15.27 -5.28 18.27
#